data_AF-A0A7S0QYH9-F1
#
_entry.id   AF-A0A7S0QYH9-F1
#
_cell.length_a   1.000
_cell.length_b   1.000
_cell.length_c   1.000
_cell.angle_alpha   90.00
_cell.angle_beta   90.00
_cell.angle_gamma   90.00
#
_symmetry.space_group_name_H-M   'P 1'
#
loop_
_entity.id
_entity.type
_entity.pdbx_description
1 polymer ?
#
loop_
_entity_poly.entity_id
_entity_poly.type
_entity_poly.pdbx_seq_one_letter_code
_entity_poly.pdbx_strand_id
1 'polypeptide(L)'
;MHSSNFLGPYLDTLESGNAPDFESILRELDTQTEEVEQLRLQAAIKVKDLKIEAARLANEHKQVVLSTKKEFTSALEQLKVLENKVTSVSGKAIAMGQRLEKVDRQRRRAQEAEAAIEIFEAIRSSDESVRTSALDSIIKDGAPLESAAMLKKLEAIARGAEDSRSVLESLDVLKERFEMSVISDFDHESEIWRTTLSPDALEGMRRCATALVCFNGGGACIQRYISTRPAFMDEAAMLRDEEAITNSEDE
;
A
#
# COMPACT_ATOMS: atom_id res chain seq x y z
N MET A 1 -49.93 -1.61 48.43
CA MET A 1 -50.88 -0.80 49.21
C MET A 1 -52.24 -1.48 49.14
N HIS A 2 -52.50 -2.39 50.08
CA HIS A 2 -53.85 -2.86 50.39
C HIS A 2 -54.11 -2.35 51.80
N SER A 3 -54.85 -1.24 51.94
CA SER A 3 -55.41 -0.86 53.22
C SER A 3 -56.50 -1.88 53.54
N SER A 4 -56.21 -2.88 54.38
CA SER A 4 -57.28 -3.63 55.02
C SER A 4 -57.97 -2.66 55.99
N ASN A 5 -59.23 -2.33 55.69
CA ASN A 5 -60.06 -1.53 56.57
C ASN A 5 -60.31 -2.35 57.85
N PHE A 6 -59.46 -2.15 58.86
CA PHE A 6 -59.48 -2.83 60.17
C PHE A 6 -60.85 -2.78 60.87
N LEU A 7 -61.65 -1.75 60.57
CA LEU A 7 -62.97 -1.53 61.14
C LEU A 7 -64.14 -1.85 60.20
N GLY A 8 -63.88 -2.17 58.93
CA GLY A 8 -64.94 -2.39 57.93
C GLY A 8 -65.96 -3.46 58.33
N PRO A 9 -65.53 -4.67 58.75
CA PRO A 9 -66.43 -5.73 59.18
C PRO A 9 -67.12 -5.45 60.54
N TYR A 10 -66.52 -4.59 61.37
CA TYR A 10 -67.01 -4.29 62.72
C TYR A 10 -67.95 -3.06 62.76
N LEU A 11 -67.93 -2.23 61.71
CA LEU A 11 -68.89 -1.15 61.53
C LEU A 11 -70.24 -1.67 61.00
N ASP A 12 -70.26 -2.71 60.16
CA ASP A 12 -71.51 -3.35 59.67
C ASP A 12 -72.25 -4.12 60.78
N THR A 13 -71.55 -4.55 61.84
CA THR A 13 -72.15 -5.24 63.00
C THR A 13 -72.79 -4.27 64.00
N LEU A 14 -72.38 -3.00 64.02
CA LEU A 14 -72.99 -1.96 64.86
C LEU A 14 -74.39 -1.55 64.35
N GLU A 15 -74.66 -1.62 63.04
CA GLU A 15 -76.00 -1.35 62.48
C GLU A 15 -76.99 -2.50 62.69
N SER A 16 -76.52 -3.72 62.98
CA SER A 16 -77.37 -4.93 63.16
C SER A 16 -77.67 -5.29 64.62
N GLY A 17 -77.31 -4.45 65.59
CA GLY A 17 -77.74 -4.58 66.99
C GLY A 17 -77.05 -5.68 67.79
N ASN A 18 -75.98 -6.29 67.26
CA ASN A 18 -75.14 -7.23 68.00
C ASN A 18 -73.88 -6.48 68.48
N ALA A 19 -73.59 -6.50 69.78
CA ALA A 19 -72.43 -5.78 70.33
C ALA A 19 -71.13 -6.30 69.70
N PRO A 20 -70.21 -5.42 69.26
CA PRO A 20 -68.93 -5.86 68.71
C PRO A 20 -68.17 -6.62 69.80
N ASP A 21 -67.68 -7.81 69.45
CA ASP A 21 -66.91 -8.65 70.35
C ASP A 21 -65.52 -8.02 70.59
N PHE A 22 -65.43 -7.16 71.62
CA PHE A 22 -64.21 -6.46 72.00
C PHE A 22 -63.04 -7.39 72.30
N GLU A 23 -63.32 -8.63 72.74
CA GLU A 23 -62.30 -9.65 72.98
C GLU A 23 -61.66 -10.12 71.67
N SER A 24 -62.47 -10.27 70.61
CA SER A 24 -61.99 -10.60 69.26
C SER A 24 -61.13 -9.48 68.67
N ILE A 25 -61.52 -8.21 68.85
CA ILE A 25 -60.76 -7.06 68.34
C ILE A 25 -59.42 -6.91 69.08
N LEU A 26 -59.39 -7.10 70.40
CA LEU A 26 -58.14 -7.05 71.18
C LEU A 26 -57.19 -8.18 70.78
N ARG A 27 -57.69 -9.40 70.59
CA ARG A 27 -56.87 -10.51 70.08
C ARG A 27 -56.31 -10.24 68.70
N GLU A 28 -57.13 -9.69 67.78
CA GLU A 28 -56.65 -9.34 66.44
C GLU A 28 -55.60 -8.22 66.53
N LEU A 29 -55.81 -7.19 67.36
CA LEU A 29 -54.83 -6.13 67.59
C LEU A 29 -53.52 -6.69 68.15
N ASP A 30 -53.57 -7.57 69.15
CA ASP A 30 -52.39 -8.25 69.71
C ASP A 30 -51.65 -9.05 68.63
N THR A 31 -52.40 -9.80 67.80
CA THR A 31 -51.86 -10.59 66.69
C THR A 31 -51.16 -9.69 65.66
N GLN A 32 -51.81 -8.59 65.26
CA GLN A 32 -51.23 -7.60 64.34
C GLN A 32 -50.00 -6.89 64.95
N THR A 33 -49.99 -6.68 66.27
CA THR A 33 -48.87 -6.06 66.97
C THR A 33 -47.66 -7.00 67.00
N GLU A 34 -47.88 -8.29 67.26
CA GLU A 34 -46.86 -9.34 67.16
C GLU A 34 -46.32 -9.47 65.72
N GLU A 35 -47.18 -9.43 64.70
CA GLU A 35 -46.75 -9.46 63.30
C GLU A 35 -45.86 -8.24 62.95
N VAL A 36 -46.23 -7.04 63.39
CA VAL A 36 -45.42 -5.83 63.17
C VAL A 36 -44.06 -5.93 63.89
N GLU A 37 -44.01 -6.48 65.10
CA GLU A 37 -42.74 -6.71 65.79
C GLU A 37 -41.86 -7.73 65.06
N GLN A 38 -42.44 -8.82 64.57
CA GLN A 38 -41.72 -9.82 63.78
C GLN A 38 -41.19 -9.23 62.48
N LEU A 39 -41.99 -8.44 61.77
CA LEU A 39 -41.57 -7.75 60.55
C LEU A 39 -40.44 -6.75 60.83
N ARG A 40 -40.49 -6.02 61.95
CA ARG A 40 -39.40 -5.12 62.37
C ARG A 40 -38.12 -5.88 62.66
N LEU A 41 -38.21 -7.02 63.35
CA LEU A 41 -37.05 -7.87 63.63
C LEU A 41 -36.44 -8.44 62.34
N GLN A 42 -37.27 -8.95 61.43
CA GLN A 42 -36.82 -9.45 60.13
C GLN A 42 -36.16 -8.34 59.29
N ALA A 43 -36.76 -7.14 59.26
CA ALA A 43 -36.18 -5.99 58.56
C ALA A 43 -34.82 -5.59 59.16
N ALA A 44 -34.70 -5.58 60.49
CA ALA A 44 -33.43 -5.26 61.16
C ALA A 44 -32.32 -6.27 60.83
N ILE A 45 -32.64 -7.56 60.79
CA ILE A 45 -31.71 -8.62 60.39
C ILE A 45 -31.30 -8.43 58.91
N LYS A 46 -32.28 -8.27 58.01
CA LYS A 46 -32.03 -8.07 56.57
C LYS A 46 -31.12 -6.87 56.31
N VAL A 47 -31.35 -5.75 57.01
CA VAL A 47 -30.52 -4.55 56.90
C VAL A 47 -29.10 -4.80 57.38
N LYS A 48 -28.92 -5.55 58.47
CA LYS A 48 -27.59 -5.93 58.97
C LYS A 48 -26.85 -6.80 57.97
N ASP A 49 -27.51 -7.82 57.42
CA ASP A 49 -26.92 -8.74 56.46
C ASP A 49 -26.54 -8.02 55.15
N LEU A 50 -27.42 -7.17 54.64
CA LEU A 50 -27.14 -6.35 53.45
C LEU A 50 -25.97 -5.39 53.66
N LYS A 51 -25.80 -4.83 54.87
CA LYS A 51 -24.65 -3.97 55.19
C LYS A 51 -23.34 -4.75 55.19
N ILE A 52 -23.33 -5.96 55.76
CA ILE A 52 -22.15 -6.82 55.78
C ILE A 52 -21.80 -7.22 54.35
N GLU A 53 -22.79 -7.63 53.56
CA GLU A 53 -22.56 -8.04 52.17
C GLU A 53 -22.11 -6.88 51.28
N ALA A 54 -22.70 -5.69 51.45
CA ALA A 54 -22.26 -4.48 50.75
C ALA A 54 -20.81 -4.11 51.09
N ALA A 55 -20.42 -4.21 52.37
CA ALA A 55 -19.04 -3.97 52.78
C ALA A 55 -18.06 -5.01 52.20
N ARG A 56 -18.46 -6.29 52.18
CA ARG A 56 -17.69 -7.38 51.58
C ARG A 56 -17.48 -7.14 50.09
N LEU A 57 -18.55 -6.87 49.35
CA LEU A 57 -18.53 -6.63 47.92
C LEU A 57 -17.71 -5.38 47.57
N ALA A 58 -17.86 -4.30 48.34
CA ALA A 58 -17.08 -3.07 48.15
C ALA A 58 -15.57 -3.31 48.36
N ASN A 59 -15.20 -4.10 49.37
CA ASN A 59 -13.80 -4.44 49.61
C ASN A 59 -13.24 -5.36 48.51
N GLU A 60 -14.01 -6.35 48.07
CA GLU A 60 -13.64 -7.24 46.97
C GLU A 60 -13.42 -6.45 45.67
N HIS A 61 -14.37 -5.58 45.32
CA HIS A 61 -14.25 -4.71 44.14
C HIS A 61 -13.02 -3.79 44.24
N LYS A 62 -12.77 -3.20 45.41
CA LYS A 62 -11.58 -2.37 45.65
C LYS A 62 -10.28 -3.16 45.41
N GLN A 63 -10.20 -4.41 45.86
CA GLN A 63 -9.01 -5.24 45.62
C GLN A 63 -8.79 -5.52 44.14
N VAL A 64 -9.86 -5.87 43.41
CA VAL A 64 -9.79 -6.10 41.96
C VAL A 64 -9.35 -4.83 41.23
N VAL A 65 -9.94 -3.68 41.54
CA VAL A 65 -9.55 -2.40 40.91
C VAL A 65 -8.07 -2.09 41.15
N LEU A 66 -7.57 -2.34 42.36
CA LEU A 66 -6.16 -2.11 42.70
C LEU A 66 -5.22 -3.08 41.98
N SER A 67 -5.58 -4.37 41.90
CA SER A 67 -4.77 -5.36 41.18
C SER A 67 -4.74 -5.08 39.68
N THR A 68 -5.91 -4.80 39.08
CA THR A 68 -6.01 -4.43 37.67
C THR A 68 -5.23 -3.15 37.36
N LYS A 69 -5.28 -2.14 38.24
CA LYS A 69 -4.46 -0.93 38.07
C LYS A 69 -2.97 -1.26 38.05
N LYS A 70 -2.52 -2.14 38.94
CA LYS A 70 -1.11 -2.58 39.00
C LYS A 70 -0.70 -3.31 37.73
N GLU A 71 -1.51 -4.26 37.27
CA GLU A 71 -1.29 -4.99 36.03
C GLU A 71 -1.24 -4.05 34.82
N PHE A 72 -2.17 -3.10 34.74
CA PHE A 72 -2.20 -2.10 33.68
C PHE A 72 -0.94 -1.22 33.67
N THR A 73 -0.48 -0.75 34.84
CA THR A 73 0.77 0.01 34.93
C THR A 73 1.99 -0.81 34.52
N SER A 74 2.02 -2.10 34.85
CA SER A 74 3.09 -3.01 34.42
C SER A 74 3.08 -3.19 32.89
N ALA A 75 1.90 -3.40 32.31
CA ALA A 75 1.72 -3.54 30.86
C ALA A 75 2.14 -2.27 30.10
N LEU A 76 1.78 -1.09 30.61
CA LEU A 76 2.22 0.20 30.04
C LEU A 76 3.73 0.36 30.06
N GLU A 77 4.40 -0.05 31.14
CA GLU A 77 5.86 0.04 31.22
C GLU A 77 6.53 -0.93 30.23
N GLN A 78 6.01 -2.15 30.10
CA GLN A 78 6.48 -3.11 29.10
C GLN A 78 6.27 -2.60 27.67
N LEU A 79 5.16 -1.91 27.41
CA LEU A 79 4.88 -1.31 26.11
C LEU A 79 5.87 -0.21 25.76
N LYS A 80 6.26 0.64 26.72
CA LYS A 80 7.32 1.64 26.50
C LYS A 80 8.67 1.00 26.19
N VAL A 81 9.05 -0.06 26.92
CA VAL A 81 10.29 -0.79 26.64
C VAL A 81 10.25 -1.41 25.24
N LEU A 82 9.10 -1.96 24.85
CA LEU A 82 8.90 -2.50 23.51
C LEU A 82 8.99 -1.41 22.44
N GLU A 83 8.35 -0.27 22.64
CA GLU A 83 8.38 0.89 21.74
C GLU A 83 9.82 1.38 21.52
N ASN A 84 10.61 1.49 22.59
CA ASN A 84 12.03 1.86 22.49
C ASN A 84 12.83 0.82 21.69
N LYS A 85 12.57 -0.48 21.88
CA LYS A 85 13.21 -1.55 21.10
C LYS A 85 12.79 -1.49 19.64
N VAL A 86 11.52 -1.28 19.35
CA VAL A 86 10.98 -1.17 17.98
C VAL A 86 11.59 0.04 17.27
N THR A 87 11.67 1.18 17.93
CA THR A 87 12.33 2.39 17.39
C THR A 87 13.82 2.15 17.12
N SER A 88 14.52 1.45 18.02
CA SER A 88 15.93 1.10 17.82
C SER A 88 16.14 0.13 16.64
N VAL A 89 15.34 -0.93 16.57
CA VAL A 89 15.44 -1.96 15.52
C VAL A 89 15.04 -1.38 14.17
N SER A 90 13.97 -0.59 14.10
CA SER A 90 13.55 0.08 12.85
C SER A 90 14.63 1.03 12.34
N GLY A 91 15.28 1.82 13.22
CA GLY A 91 16.42 2.65 12.83
C GLY A 91 17.59 1.84 12.25
N LYS A 92 17.92 0.70 12.86
CA LYS A 92 18.96 -0.22 12.35
C LYS A 92 18.57 -0.86 11.02
N ALA A 93 17.31 -1.27 10.87
CA ALA A 93 16.78 -1.86 9.64
C ALA A 93 16.85 -0.85 8.48
N ILE A 94 16.48 0.41 8.71
CA ILE A 94 16.60 1.49 7.72
C ILE A 94 18.07 1.68 7.32
N ALA A 95 18.98 1.77 8.29
CA ALA A 95 20.40 1.94 8.00
C ALA A 95 21.00 0.75 7.21
N MET A 96 20.56 -0.47 7.53
CA MET A 96 20.96 -1.68 6.79
C MET A 96 20.40 -1.66 5.36
N GLY A 97 19.15 -1.25 5.17
CA GLY A 97 18.54 -1.09 3.86
C GLY A 97 19.31 -0.10 2.98
N GLN A 98 19.69 1.06 3.53
CA GLN A 98 20.50 2.06 2.81
C GLN A 98 21.89 1.54 2.42
N ARG A 99 22.54 0.77 3.31
CA ARG A 99 23.82 0.13 3.00
C ARG A 99 23.67 -0.93 1.92
N LEU A 100 22.61 -1.73 1.98
CA LEU A 100 22.31 -2.76 0.99
C LEU A 100 22.04 -2.14 -0.38
N GLU A 101 21.30 -1.03 -0.45
CA GLU A 101 21.05 -0.31 -1.71
C GLU A 101 22.36 0.22 -2.32
N LYS A 102 23.27 0.77 -1.50
CA LYS A 102 24.59 1.21 -1.96
C LYS A 102 25.41 0.05 -2.54
N VAL A 103 25.44 -1.09 -1.84
CA VAL A 103 26.16 -2.29 -2.29
C VAL A 103 25.52 -2.84 -3.57
N ASP A 104 24.19 -2.92 -3.65
CA ASP A 104 23.49 -3.39 -4.84
C ASP A 104 23.75 -2.49 -6.04
N ARG A 105 23.75 -1.16 -5.84
CA ARG A 105 24.10 -0.19 -6.88
C ARG A 105 25.55 -0.37 -7.36
N GLN A 106 26.49 -0.60 -6.45
CA GLN A 106 27.88 -0.89 -6.82
C GLN A 106 27.98 -2.22 -7.56
N ARG A 107 27.28 -3.26 -7.11
CA ARG A 107 27.26 -4.58 -7.75
C ARG A 107 26.72 -4.51 -9.18
N ARG A 108 25.57 -3.85 -9.39
CA ARG A 108 25.00 -3.67 -10.74
C ARG A 108 25.96 -2.91 -11.66
N ARG A 109 26.57 -1.82 -11.17
CA ARG A 109 27.58 -1.08 -11.95
C ARG A 109 28.80 -1.94 -12.30
N ALA A 110 29.27 -2.77 -11.37
CA ALA A 110 30.38 -3.68 -11.62
C ALA A 110 30.02 -4.75 -12.66
N GLN A 111 28.84 -5.37 -12.54
CA GLN A 111 28.34 -6.36 -13.52
C GLN A 111 28.16 -5.76 -14.91
N GLU A 112 27.62 -4.54 -14.99
CA GLU A 112 27.48 -3.82 -16.25
C GLU A 112 28.83 -3.46 -16.87
N ALA A 113 29.85 -3.15 -16.06
CA ALA A 113 31.20 -2.86 -16.53
C ALA A 113 31.94 -4.14 -16.96
N GLU A 114 31.80 -5.22 -16.21
CA GLU A 114 32.33 -6.55 -16.53
C GLU A 114 31.83 -7.01 -17.90
N ALA A 115 30.52 -6.98 -18.13
CA ALA A 115 29.93 -7.31 -19.43
C ALA A 115 30.46 -6.41 -20.56
N ALA A 116 30.64 -5.12 -20.29
CA ALA A 116 31.21 -4.19 -21.28
C ALA A 116 32.65 -4.55 -21.64
N ILE A 117 33.47 -4.90 -20.64
CA ILE A 117 34.88 -5.25 -20.83
C ILE A 117 35.00 -6.56 -21.59
N GLU A 118 34.22 -7.58 -21.24
CA GLU A 118 34.20 -8.87 -21.96
C GLU A 118 33.87 -8.68 -23.44
N ILE A 119 32.84 -7.90 -23.76
CA ILE A 119 32.47 -7.60 -25.15
C ILE A 119 33.57 -6.80 -25.85
N PHE A 120 34.16 -5.81 -25.19
CA PHE A 120 35.27 -5.02 -25.73
C PHE A 120 36.48 -5.90 -26.07
N GLU A 121 36.86 -6.82 -25.18
CA GLU A 121 37.93 -7.78 -25.40
C GLU A 121 37.61 -8.73 -26.56
N ALA A 122 36.37 -9.21 -26.66
CA ALA A 122 35.92 -10.07 -27.75
C ALA A 122 35.98 -9.34 -29.12
N ILE A 123 35.61 -8.07 -29.18
CA ILE A 123 35.72 -7.27 -30.42
C ILE A 123 37.18 -7.10 -30.84
N ARG A 124 38.08 -6.92 -29.85
CA ARG A 124 39.53 -6.76 -30.08
C ARG A 124 40.21 -8.07 -30.49
N SER A 125 39.55 -9.21 -30.35
CA SER A 125 40.12 -10.50 -30.75
C SER A 125 40.46 -10.53 -32.25
N SER A 126 41.51 -11.27 -32.61
CA SER A 126 41.91 -11.46 -34.01
C SER A 126 41.02 -12.44 -34.79
N ASP A 127 40.10 -13.12 -34.10
CA ASP A 127 39.16 -14.06 -34.69
C ASP A 127 37.89 -13.33 -35.13
N GLU A 128 37.65 -13.31 -36.44
CA GLU A 128 36.49 -12.63 -37.04
C GLU A 128 35.15 -13.24 -36.60
N SER A 129 35.11 -14.54 -36.33
CA SER A 129 33.90 -15.23 -35.85
C SER A 129 33.53 -14.75 -34.43
N VAL A 130 34.54 -14.59 -33.57
CA VAL A 130 34.35 -14.08 -32.20
C VAL A 130 33.93 -12.63 -32.23
N ARG A 131 34.56 -11.81 -33.08
CA ARG A 131 34.23 -10.39 -33.23
C ARG A 131 32.79 -10.18 -33.72
N THR A 132 32.39 -10.87 -34.79
CA THR A 132 31.04 -10.74 -35.34
C THR A 132 29.97 -11.18 -34.35
N SER A 133 30.17 -12.32 -33.67
CA SER A 133 29.30 -12.79 -32.59
C SER A 133 29.19 -11.78 -31.45
N ALA A 134 30.31 -11.17 -31.04
CA ALA A 134 30.30 -10.14 -30.00
C ALA A 134 29.52 -8.89 -30.42
N LEU A 135 29.68 -8.43 -31.67
CA LEU A 135 28.95 -7.28 -32.20
C LEU A 135 27.44 -7.55 -32.29
N ASP A 136 27.06 -8.73 -32.76
CA ASP A 136 25.64 -9.11 -32.86
C ASP A 136 25.02 -9.30 -31.46
N SER A 137 25.78 -9.74 -30.46
CA SER A 137 25.28 -9.87 -29.07
C SER A 137 24.91 -8.54 -28.41
N ILE A 138 25.40 -7.41 -28.92
CA ILE A 138 25.09 -6.06 -28.41
C ILE A 138 23.68 -5.63 -28.83
N ILE A 139 23.27 -5.97 -30.05
CA ILE A 139 21.93 -5.66 -30.57
C ILE A 139 21.00 -6.78 -30.12
N LYS A 140 20.22 -6.52 -29.07
CA LYS A 140 19.28 -7.47 -28.51
C LYS A 140 17.88 -7.20 -29.04
N ASP A 141 17.25 -8.21 -29.61
CA ASP A 141 15.87 -8.14 -30.07
C ASP A 141 14.93 -7.73 -28.91
N GLY A 142 14.09 -6.73 -29.16
CA GLY A 142 13.11 -6.24 -28.20
C GLY A 142 13.66 -5.46 -27.00
N ALA A 143 14.98 -5.24 -26.92
CA ALA A 143 15.64 -4.48 -25.84
C ALA A 143 16.50 -3.31 -26.36
N PRO A 144 15.95 -2.39 -27.19
CA PRO A 144 16.73 -1.35 -27.86
C PRO A 144 17.39 -0.36 -26.88
N LEU A 145 16.79 -0.14 -25.70
CA LEU A 145 17.34 0.73 -24.67
C LEU A 145 18.61 0.14 -24.03
N GLU A 146 18.62 -1.18 -23.79
CA GLU A 146 19.78 -1.87 -23.24
C GLU A 146 20.94 -1.85 -24.25
N SER A 147 20.63 -2.14 -25.52
CA SER A 147 21.61 -2.07 -26.62
C SER A 147 22.20 -0.68 -26.78
N ALA A 148 21.38 0.38 -26.76
CA ALA A 148 21.86 1.76 -26.79
C ALA A 148 22.78 2.09 -25.60
N ALA A 149 22.41 1.67 -24.39
CA ALA A 149 23.23 1.88 -23.20
C ALA A 149 24.57 1.11 -23.28
N MET A 150 24.55 -0.11 -23.82
CA MET A 150 25.75 -0.92 -24.00
C MET A 150 26.71 -0.29 -25.02
N LEU A 151 26.20 0.14 -26.17
CA LEU A 151 26.97 0.82 -27.23
C LEU A 151 27.68 2.07 -26.69
N LYS A 152 26.99 2.89 -25.90
CA LYS A 152 27.59 4.10 -25.28
C LYS A 152 28.69 3.78 -24.28
N LYS A 153 28.50 2.73 -23.47
CA LYS A 153 29.51 2.29 -22.51
C LYS A 153 30.74 1.76 -23.23
N LEU A 154 30.56 0.93 -24.25
CA LEU A 154 31.65 0.41 -25.08
C LEU A 154 32.41 1.54 -25.78
N GLU A 155 31.70 2.54 -26.29
CA GLU A 155 32.33 3.73 -26.88
C GLU A 155 33.18 4.50 -25.86
N ALA A 156 32.68 4.69 -24.64
CA ALA A 156 33.42 5.35 -23.58
C ALA A 156 34.69 4.57 -23.18
N ILE A 157 34.60 3.23 -23.12
CA ILE A 157 35.75 2.35 -22.84
C ILE A 157 36.76 2.42 -24.00
N ALA A 158 36.30 2.28 -25.24
CA ALA A 158 37.17 2.30 -26.43
C ALA A 158 37.89 3.65 -26.61
N ARG A 159 37.26 4.78 -26.26
CA ARG A 159 37.92 6.10 -26.29
C ARG A 159 38.99 6.25 -25.21
N GLY A 160 38.88 5.53 -24.10
CA GLY A 160 39.83 5.57 -23.00
C GLY A 160 40.97 4.55 -23.11
N ALA A 161 40.85 3.56 -24.00
CA ALA A 161 41.82 2.49 -24.16
C ALA A 161 42.84 2.79 -25.27
N GLU A 162 44.07 2.33 -25.09
CA GLU A 162 45.14 2.41 -26.10
C GLU A 162 44.81 1.48 -27.28
N ASP A 163 45.23 1.84 -28.50
CA ASP A 163 45.06 1.05 -29.73
C ASP A 163 43.64 0.55 -30.04
N SER A 164 42.62 1.36 -29.75
CA SER A 164 41.20 1.01 -29.91
C SER A 164 40.55 1.50 -31.20
N ARG A 165 41.34 1.92 -32.20
CA ARG A 165 40.81 2.50 -33.45
C ARG A 165 39.94 1.51 -34.22
N SER A 166 40.37 0.26 -34.36
CA SER A 166 39.59 -0.79 -35.05
C SER A 166 38.28 -1.13 -34.32
N VAL A 167 38.27 -1.02 -32.99
CA VAL A 167 37.07 -1.21 -32.17
C VAL A 167 36.09 -0.07 -32.40
N LEU A 168 36.58 1.18 -32.45
CA LEU A 168 35.75 2.35 -32.75
C LEU A 168 35.14 2.28 -34.16
N GLU A 169 35.91 1.87 -35.17
CA GLU A 169 35.41 1.68 -36.54
C GLU A 169 34.33 0.59 -36.60
N SER A 170 34.56 -0.55 -35.94
CA SER A 170 33.58 -1.64 -35.84
C SER A 170 32.32 -1.19 -35.10
N LEU A 171 32.48 -0.36 -34.08
CA LEU A 171 31.38 0.19 -33.31
C LEU A 171 30.57 1.19 -34.13
N ASP A 172 31.20 2.05 -34.93
CA ASP A 172 30.47 3.02 -35.78
C ASP A 172 29.59 2.32 -36.82
N VAL A 173 30.08 1.25 -37.44
CA VAL A 173 29.26 0.39 -38.32
C VAL A 173 28.10 -0.24 -37.54
N LEU A 174 28.35 -0.70 -36.31
CA LEU A 174 27.30 -1.29 -35.47
C LEU A 174 26.26 -0.25 -35.02
N LYS A 175 26.67 1.00 -34.76
CA LYS A 175 25.77 2.10 -34.40
C LYS A 175 24.81 2.40 -35.55
N GLU A 176 25.30 2.42 -36.79
CA GLU A 176 24.45 2.60 -37.98
C GLU A 176 23.47 1.44 -38.14
N ARG A 177 23.94 0.18 -38.02
CA ARG A 177 23.08 -1.01 -38.03
C ARG A 177 22.01 -0.96 -36.94
N PHE A 178 22.40 -0.59 -35.72
CA PHE A 178 21.47 -0.45 -34.59
C PHE A 178 20.41 0.61 -34.87
N GLU A 179 20.82 1.79 -35.34
CA GLU A 179 19.89 2.86 -35.68
C GLU A 179 18.90 2.41 -36.78
N MET A 180 19.39 1.81 -37.85
CA MET A 180 18.53 1.26 -38.90
C MET A 180 17.55 0.22 -38.37
N SER A 181 18.00 -0.68 -37.48
CA SER A 181 17.15 -1.71 -36.87
C SER A 181 16.05 -1.10 -36.02
N VAL A 182 16.40 -0.20 -35.09
CA VAL A 182 15.41 0.39 -34.17
C VAL A 182 14.40 1.28 -34.89
N ILE A 183 14.83 1.97 -35.96
CA ILE A 183 13.89 2.73 -36.77
C ILE A 183 12.99 1.80 -37.59
N SER A 184 13.51 0.67 -38.10
CA SER A 184 12.68 -0.36 -38.76
C SER A 184 11.63 -0.95 -37.80
N ASP A 185 12.02 -1.26 -36.57
CA ASP A 185 11.10 -1.74 -35.53
C ASP A 185 10.04 -0.69 -35.20
N PHE A 186 10.45 0.58 -35.10
CA PHE A 186 9.53 1.69 -34.88
C PHE A 186 8.49 1.81 -36.01
N ASP A 187 8.90 1.68 -37.28
CA ASP A 187 7.96 1.72 -38.41
C ASP A 187 6.99 0.55 -38.39
N HIS A 188 7.48 -0.65 -38.03
CA HIS A 188 6.66 -1.85 -37.91
C HIS A 188 5.58 -1.67 -36.84
N GLU A 189 5.96 -1.21 -35.65
CA GLU A 189 5.03 -0.91 -34.57
C GLU A 189 4.07 0.24 -34.95
N SER A 190 4.54 1.23 -35.71
CA SER A 190 3.68 2.30 -36.23
C SER A 190 2.63 1.80 -37.22
N GLU A 191 2.95 0.78 -38.03
CA GLU A 191 2.00 0.15 -38.94
C GLU A 191 0.93 -0.64 -38.17
N ILE A 192 1.37 -1.41 -37.17
CA ILE A 192 0.47 -2.16 -36.29
C ILE A 192 -0.47 -1.18 -35.56
N TRP A 193 0.07 -0.09 -35.01
CA TRP A 193 -0.74 0.94 -34.35
C TRP A 193 -1.81 1.51 -35.29
N ARG A 194 -1.44 1.83 -36.55
CA ARG A 194 -2.38 2.41 -37.51
C ARG A 194 -3.52 1.47 -37.87
N THR A 195 -3.22 0.18 -37.97
CA THR A 195 -4.20 -0.83 -38.40
C THR A 195 -5.05 -1.37 -37.24
N THR A 196 -4.49 -1.46 -36.03
CA THR A 196 -5.13 -2.14 -34.90
C THR A 196 -5.49 -1.24 -33.72
N LEU A 197 -4.90 -0.04 -33.62
CA LEU A 197 -4.95 0.84 -32.44
C LEU A 197 -4.59 0.10 -31.13
N SER A 198 -3.70 -0.90 -31.20
CA SER A 198 -3.28 -1.69 -30.05
C SER A 198 -2.37 -0.90 -29.10
N PRO A 199 -2.68 -0.78 -27.79
CA PRO A 199 -1.83 -0.11 -26.82
C PRO A 199 -0.39 -0.66 -26.76
N ASP A 200 -0.21 -1.95 -27.06
CA ASP A 200 1.10 -2.61 -27.05
C ASP A 200 2.01 -2.07 -28.17
N ALA A 201 1.44 -1.75 -29.33
CA ALA A 201 2.19 -1.18 -30.44
C ALA A 201 2.66 0.25 -30.14
N LEU A 202 1.82 1.04 -29.47
CA LEU A 202 2.20 2.37 -28.99
C LEU A 202 3.35 2.29 -27.97
N GLU A 203 3.32 1.29 -27.09
CA GLU A 203 4.40 1.02 -26.15
C GLU A 203 5.69 0.59 -26.87
N GLY A 204 5.60 -0.24 -27.91
CA GLY A 204 6.71 -0.62 -28.78
C GLY A 204 7.37 0.60 -29.44
N MET A 205 6.56 1.48 -30.05
CA MET A 205 7.03 2.75 -30.61
C MET A 205 7.72 3.62 -29.56
N ARG A 206 7.14 3.73 -28.36
CA ARG A 206 7.72 4.50 -27.25
C ARG A 206 9.10 3.97 -26.85
N ARG A 207 9.27 2.65 -26.75
CA ARG A 207 10.56 2.03 -26.42
C ARG A 207 11.62 2.35 -27.47
N CYS A 208 11.28 2.23 -28.76
CA CYS A 208 12.18 2.55 -29.86
C CYS A 208 12.56 4.03 -29.87
N ALA A 209 11.58 4.94 -29.75
CA ALA A 209 11.83 6.38 -29.67
C ALA A 209 12.70 6.76 -28.47
N THR A 210 12.44 6.17 -27.30
CA THR A 210 13.23 6.41 -26.09
C THR A 210 14.67 5.94 -26.28
N ALA A 211 14.87 4.75 -26.87
CA ALA A 211 16.20 4.24 -27.17
C ALA A 211 16.97 5.16 -28.13
N LEU A 212 16.34 5.63 -29.21
CA LEU A 212 16.95 6.53 -30.19
C LEU A 212 17.25 7.91 -29.59
N VAL A 213 16.35 8.48 -28.78
CA VAL A 213 16.60 9.73 -28.04
C VAL A 213 17.77 9.57 -27.08
N CYS A 214 17.79 8.50 -26.30
CA CYS A 214 18.90 8.19 -25.42
C CYS A 214 20.19 7.91 -26.19
N PHE A 215 20.13 7.48 -27.45
CA PHE A 215 21.28 7.13 -28.29
C PHE A 215 21.89 8.34 -28.99
N ASN A 216 21.15 8.97 -29.91
CA ASN A 216 21.62 10.05 -30.78
C ASN A 216 20.78 11.36 -30.68
N GLY A 217 19.88 11.45 -29.71
CA GLY A 217 18.97 12.60 -29.57
C GLY A 217 17.69 12.50 -30.39
N GLY A 218 17.46 11.39 -31.10
CA GLY A 218 16.18 11.05 -31.73
C GLY A 218 15.88 11.82 -33.02
N GLY A 219 16.79 12.66 -33.51
CA GLY A 219 16.55 13.52 -34.67
C GLY A 219 16.18 12.74 -35.94
N ALA A 220 16.88 11.66 -36.24
CA ALA A 220 16.60 10.82 -37.41
C ALA A 220 15.23 10.13 -37.32
N CYS A 221 14.87 9.60 -36.14
CA CYS A 221 13.56 9.00 -35.89
C CYS A 221 12.42 10.00 -36.09
N ILE A 222 12.58 11.22 -35.54
CA ILE A 222 11.60 12.29 -35.65
C ILE A 222 11.41 12.71 -37.10
N GLN A 223 12.50 12.99 -37.81
CA GLN A 223 12.45 13.38 -39.22
C GLN A 223 11.80 12.30 -40.08
N ARG A 224 12.18 11.04 -39.89
CA ARG A 224 11.60 9.92 -40.63
C ARG A 224 10.12 9.76 -40.33
N TYR A 225 9.71 9.85 -39.07
CA TYR A 225 8.31 9.78 -38.66
C TYR A 225 7.44 10.92 -39.19
N ILE A 226 7.97 12.15 -39.22
CA ILE A 226 7.29 13.29 -39.83
C ILE A 226 7.13 13.05 -41.34
N SER A 227 8.21 12.64 -42.01
CA SER A 227 8.22 12.44 -43.46
C SER A 227 7.30 11.31 -43.96
N THR A 228 7.00 10.33 -43.10
CA THR A 228 6.15 9.18 -43.44
C THR A 228 4.67 9.43 -43.17
N ARG A 229 4.30 10.60 -42.64
CA ARG A 229 2.92 10.93 -42.28
C ARG A 229 2.34 11.96 -43.25
N PRO A 230 1.30 11.58 -44.03
CA PRO A 230 0.61 12.50 -44.92
C PRO A 230 0.07 13.73 -44.20
N ALA A 231 -0.41 13.58 -42.96
CA ALA A 231 -0.92 14.70 -42.16
C ALA A 231 0.09 15.86 -41.94
N PHE A 232 1.40 15.59 -42.04
CA PHE A 232 2.45 16.60 -41.88
C PHE A 232 3.07 17.07 -43.20
N MET A 233 2.72 16.43 -44.33
CA MET A 233 3.39 16.63 -45.63
C MET A 233 2.42 16.91 -46.78
N ASP A 234 1.17 16.46 -46.68
CA ASP A 234 0.13 16.58 -47.70
C ASP A 234 -0.78 17.76 -47.37
N GLU A 235 -0.68 18.82 -48.18
CA GLU A 235 -1.48 20.04 -48.08
C GLU A 235 -2.99 19.73 -48.16
N ALA A 236 -3.39 18.68 -48.89
CA ALA A 236 -4.78 18.25 -48.96
C ALA A 236 -5.25 17.53 -47.69
N ALA A 237 -4.36 16.90 -46.93
CA ALA A 237 -4.69 16.35 -45.61
C ALA A 237 -4.83 17.45 -44.56
N MET A 238 -3.95 18.47 -44.61
CA MET A 238 -4.03 19.63 -43.72
C MET A 238 -5.30 20.45 -43.95
N LEU A 239 -5.70 20.67 -45.22
CA LEU A 239 -6.96 21.34 -45.58
C LEU A 239 -8.19 20.57 -45.09
N ARG A 240 -8.19 19.23 -45.17
CA ARG A 240 -9.30 18.39 -44.64
C ARG A 240 -9.42 18.47 -43.12
N ASP A 241 -8.30 18.50 -42.41
CA ASP A 241 -8.30 18.66 -40.95
C ASP A 241 -8.76 20.06 -40.54
N GLU A 242 -8.38 21.10 -41.30
CA GLU A 242 -8.85 22.48 -41.11
C GLU A 242 -10.38 22.59 -41.31
N GLU A 243 -10.90 22.01 -42.38
CA GLU A 243 -12.36 21.94 -42.64
C GLU A 243 -13.12 21.15 -41.55
N ALA A 244 -12.52 20.10 -41.00
CA ALA A 244 -13.14 19.31 -39.93
C ALA A 244 -13.21 20.09 -38.60
N ILE A 245 -12.21 20.93 -38.31
CA ILE A 245 -12.20 21.78 -37.12
C ILE A 245 -13.23 22.90 -37.27
N THR A 246 -13.28 23.59 -38.41
CA THR A 246 -14.24 24.69 -38.63
C THR A 246 -15.69 24.21 -38.60
N ASN A 247 -15.99 23.03 -39.14
CA ASN A 247 -17.34 22.46 -39.10
C ASN A 247 -17.76 21.97 -37.70
N SER A 248 -16.81 21.75 -36.78
CA SER A 248 -17.10 21.37 -35.39
C SER A 248 -17.38 22.57 -34.47
N GLU A 249 -17.09 23.79 -34.92
CA GLU A 249 -17.39 25.04 -34.20
C GLU A 249 -18.78 25.61 -34.55
N ASP A 250 -19.41 25.09 -35.61
CA ASP A 250 -20.71 25.52 -36.14
C ASP A 250 -21.90 24.59 -35.74
N GLU A 251 -21.68 23.56 -34.91
CA GLU A 251 -22.73 22.75 -34.22
C GLU A 251 -22.83 23.09 -32.72
#